data_AF-A0A3P6RAG3-F1
#
_entry.id   AF-A0A3P6RAG3-F1
#
_cell.length_a   1.000
_cell.length_b   1.000
_cell.length_c   1.000
_cell.angle_alpha   90.00
_cell.angle_beta   90.00
_cell.angle_gamma   90.00
#
_symmetry.space_group_name_H-M   'P 1'
#
loop_
_entity.id
_entity.type
_entity.pdbx_description
1 polymer ?
#
loop_
_entity_poly.entity_id
_entity_poly.type
_entity_poly.pdbx_seq_one_letter_code
_entity_poly.pdbx_strand_id
1 'polypeptide(L)'
;MILKIDEDVIEKCEDVIDYELPEVERDDASGIIRIPKTIILHPPVKNTPEQIAKKRTFWREFMNKHGVVKIVAPMVGRKRLRFIENGLLMSFSELAFRMFMRKYGAHVTVTPMIHAHLFVNDTTYRRNALALCEADRPLIVQFCANKPDTFLAACRLVEGYCDGVDLNLGCPQMVAKKGRYGAYLQ
;
A
#
# COMPACT_ATOMS: atom_id res chain seq x y z
N MET A 1 21.43 21.18 -23.84
CA MET A 1 20.08 21.56 -24.29
C MET A 1 19.22 21.64 -23.04
N ILE A 2 19.01 22.87 -22.54
CA ILE A 2 18.37 23.14 -21.25
C ILE A 2 16.86 23.21 -21.53
N LEU A 3 16.09 22.26 -21.01
CA LEU A 3 14.63 22.34 -21.04
C LEU A 3 14.18 23.30 -19.94
N LYS A 4 13.76 24.50 -20.37
CA LYS A 4 13.01 25.44 -19.52
C LYS A 4 11.65 24.82 -19.21
N ILE A 5 11.27 24.85 -17.95
CA ILE A 5 9.91 24.55 -17.51
C ILE A 5 9.17 25.89 -17.56
N ASP A 6 8.10 25.94 -18.35
CA ASP A 6 7.19 27.09 -18.44
C ASP A 6 6.43 27.23 -17.11
N GLU A 7 6.54 28.39 -16.46
CA GLU A 7 5.89 28.70 -15.16
C GLU A 7 4.41 29.09 -15.31
N ASP A 8 3.86 29.11 -16.52
CA ASP A 8 2.51 29.63 -16.84
C ASP A 8 1.37 28.59 -16.72
N VAL A 9 1.61 27.38 -16.21
CA VAL A 9 0.57 26.34 -16.00
C VAL A 9 0.00 26.36 -14.57
N ILE A 10 0.27 27.40 -13.79
CA ILE A 10 -0.02 27.43 -12.35
C ILE A 10 -1.47 27.90 -12.01
N GLU A 11 -2.25 28.45 -12.94
CA GLU A 11 -3.40 29.27 -12.54
C GLU A 11 -4.83 28.78 -12.86
N LYS A 12 -5.07 27.49 -13.18
CA LYS A 12 -6.46 27.01 -13.37
C LYS A 12 -6.69 25.58 -12.90
N CYS A 13 -6.87 25.39 -11.59
CA CYS A 13 -7.49 24.19 -11.03
C CYS A 13 -8.31 24.60 -9.79
N GLU A 14 -9.45 25.25 -10.02
CA GLU A 14 -10.45 25.58 -8.97
C GLU A 14 -11.61 24.58 -8.91
N ASP A 15 -11.48 23.40 -9.51
CA ASP A 15 -12.54 22.39 -9.45
C ASP A 15 -12.29 21.40 -8.32
N VAL A 16 -13.05 21.57 -7.23
CA VAL A 16 -13.20 20.57 -6.17
C VAL A 16 -13.98 19.39 -6.76
N ILE A 17 -13.27 18.31 -7.11
CA ILE A 17 -13.91 17.05 -7.53
C ILE A 17 -14.12 16.20 -6.28
N ASP A 18 -15.38 16.01 -5.90
CA ASP A 18 -15.78 15.02 -4.90
C ASP A 18 -15.42 13.62 -5.43
N TYR A 19 -14.45 12.98 -4.77
CA TYR A 19 -13.99 11.64 -5.12
C TYR A 19 -14.87 10.59 -4.44
N GLU A 20 -15.74 9.94 -5.21
CA GLU A 20 -16.42 8.73 -4.76
C GLU A 20 -15.41 7.57 -4.71
N LEU A 21 -15.23 7.01 -3.50
CA LEU A 21 -14.41 5.82 -3.30
C LEU A 21 -15.03 4.64 -4.08
N PRO A 22 -14.24 3.84 -4.81
CA PRO A 22 -14.77 2.72 -5.58
C PRO A 22 -15.49 1.71 -4.68
N GLU A 23 -16.62 1.18 -5.17
CA GLU A 23 -17.40 0.14 -4.47
C GLU A 23 -16.50 -1.05 -4.13
N VAL A 24 -16.56 -1.49 -2.88
CA VAL A 24 -15.76 -2.59 -2.37
C VAL A 24 -16.44 -3.91 -2.70
N GLU A 25 -15.83 -4.78 -3.51
CA GLU A 25 -16.25 -6.17 -3.63
C GLU A 25 -16.05 -6.86 -2.26
N ARG A 26 -17.16 -7.11 -1.57
CA ARG A 26 -17.18 -7.86 -0.31
C ARG A 26 -17.41 -9.33 -0.62
N ASP A 27 -16.52 -10.19 -0.15
CA ASP A 27 -16.78 -11.62 -0.09
C ASP A 27 -17.69 -11.87 1.12
N ASP A 28 -18.95 -12.14 0.84
CA ASP A 28 -20.12 -12.01 1.73
C ASP A 28 -20.13 -12.95 2.95
N ALA A 29 -19.30 -14.00 2.96
CA ALA A 29 -19.18 -14.92 4.10
C ALA A 29 -17.97 -14.65 5.03
N SER A 30 -16.93 -13.96 4.56
CA SER A 30 -15.63 -13.89 5.26
C SER A 30 -15.28 -12.50 5.82
N GLY A 31 -15.98 -11.45 5.40
CA GLY A 31 -15.63 -10.06 5.75
C GLY A 31 -14.30 -9.59 5.12
N ILE A 32 -13.76 -10.37 4.18
CA ILE A 32 -12.55 -10.05 3.45
C ILE A 32 -12.89 -9.07 2.33
N ILE A 33 -12.16 -7.97 2.31
CA ILE A 33 -12.24 -6.93 1.30
C ILE A 33 -11.21 -7.23 0.21
N ARG A 34 -11.67 -7.19 -1.04
CA ARG A 34 -10.82 -7.29 -2.24
C ARG A 34 -10.97 -6.03 -3.07
N ILE A 35 -9.85 -5.59 -3.63
CA ILE A 35 -9.84 -4.51 -4.61
C ILE A 35 -10.53 -5.02 -5.89
N PRO A 36 -11.47 -4.28 -6.48
CA PRO A 36 -12.14 -4.64 -7.73
C PRO A 36 -11.16 -5.02 -8.85
N LYS A 37 -11.59 -5.92 -9.75
CA LYS A 37 -10.78 -6.33 -10.90
C LYS A 37 -10.51 -5.18 -11.87
N THR A 38 -11.48 -4.27 -12.01
CA THR A 38 -11.36 -3.09 -12.86
C THR A 38 -11.50 -1.85 -12.01
N ILE A 39 -10.47 -1.00 -12.04
CA ILE A 39 -10.51 0.35 -11.46
C ILE A 39 -10.06 1.30 -12.55
N ILE A 40 -10.88 2.30 -12.84
CA ILE A 40 -10.52 3.37 -13.78
C ILE A 40 -9.82 4.46 -12.98
N LEU A 41 -8.53 4.64 -13.24
CA LEU A 41 -7.77 5.74 -12.63
C LEU A 41 -7.97 7.00 -13.48
N HIS A 42 -8.65 8.00 -12.91
CA HIS A 42 -8.73 9.35 -13.48
C HIS A 42 -7.35 10.02 -13.51
N PRO A 43 -7.16 11.22 -14.10
CA PRO A 43 -5.91 11.96 -13.95
C PRO A 43 -5.48 12.13 -12.49
N PRO A 44 -4.17 12.12 -12.17
CA PRO A 44 -3.70 12.30 -10.81
C PRO A 44 -3.99 13.73 -10.33
N VAL A 45 -4.70 13.84 -9.20
CA VAL A 45 -4.99 15.12 -8.54
C VAL A 45 -4.19 15.20 -7.24
N LYS A 46 -3.66 16.39 -6.92
CA LYS A 46 -2.97 16.61 -5.65
C LYS A 46 -4.00 16.68 -4.51
N ASN A 47 -3.68 16.08 -3.37
CA ASN A 47 -4.51 16.26 -2.17
C ASN A 47 -4.56 17.75 -1.79
N THR A 48 -5.73 18.22 -1.35
CA THR A 48 -5.88 19.59 -0.83
C THR A 48 -5.14 19.75 0.51
N PRO A 49 -4.78 20.98 0.91
CA PRO A 49 -4.19 21.25 2.22
C PRO A 49 -5.04 20.70 3.39
N GLU A 50 -6.37 20.76 3.29
CA GLU A 50 -7.31 20.26 4.29
C GLU A 50 -7.27 18.72 4.38
N GLN A 51 -7.23 18.04 3.24
CA GLN A 51 -7.09 16.57 3.19
C GLN A 51 -5.77 16.13 3.81
N ILE A 52 -4.68 16.84 3.52
CA ILE A 52 -3.36 16.59 4.11
C ILE A 52 -3.40 16.85 5.61
N ALA A 53 -4.00 17.96 6.05
CA ALA A 53 -4.11 18.31 7.46
C ALA A 53 -4.92 17.26 8.23
N LYS A 54 -6.05 16.80 7.69
CA LYS A 54 -6.88 15.74 8.29
C LYS A 54 -6.09 14.44 8.50
N LYS A 55 -5.36 13.99 7.47
CA LYS A 55 -4.49 12.80 7.54
C LYS A 55 -3.39 12.98 8.59
N ARG A 56 -2.77 14.17 8.67
CA ARG A 56 -1.74 14.49 9.68
C ARG A 56 -2.29 14.51 11.11
N THR A 57 -3.46 15.11 11.31
CA THR A 57 -4.12 15.17 12.62
C THR A 57 -4.45 13.78 13.14
N PHE A 58 -5.04 12.92 12.30
CA PHE A 58 -5.31 11.52 12.65
C PHE A 58 -4.07 10.81 13.20
N TRP A 59 -2.95 10.84 12.46
CA TRP A 59 -1.73 10.14 12.89
C TRP A 59 -1.12 10.75 14.17
N ARG A 60 -1.21 12.08 14.33
CA ARG A 60 -0.74 12.76 15.55
C ARG A 60 -1.55 12.34 16.77
N GLU A 61 -2.87 12.38 16.67
CA GLU A 61 -3.78 11.97 17.75
C GLU A 61 -3.60 10.48 18.07
N PHE A 62 -3.45 9.65 17.04
CA PHE A 62 -3.18 8.22 17.20
C PHE A 62 -1.88 7.96 17.98
N MET A 63 -0.77 8.60 17.59
CA MET A 63 0.50 8.47 18.30
C MET A 63 0.40 8.98 19.74
N ASN A 64 -0.25 10.12 19.97
CA ASN A 64 -0.46 10.68 21.30
C ASN A 64 -1.28 9.75 22.21
N LYS A 65 -2.32 9.12 21.66
CA LYS A 65 -3.19 8.18 22.40
C LYS A 65 -2.42 6.95 22.89
N HIS A 66 -1.50 6.42 22.10
CA HIS A 66 -0.81 5.17 22.41
C HIS A 66 0.53 5.37 23.12
N GLY A 67 1.17 6.53 22.98
CA GLY A 67 2.53 6.80 23.49
C GLY A 67 3.58 5.99 22.75
N VAL A 68 3.65 4.68 23.01
CA VAL A 68 4.47 3.72 22.27
C VAL A 68 3.61 2.95 21.27
N VAL A 69 3.82 3.22 19.98
CA VAL A 69 3.08 2.56 18.89
C VAL A 69 3.75 1.24 18.52
N LYS A 70 3.04 0.11 18.73
CA LYS A 70 3.47 -1.22 18.32
C LYS A 70 3.09 -1.46 16.87
N ILE A 71 4.08 -1.56 15.99
CA ILE A 71 3.89 -1.74 14.54
C ILE A 71 4.32 -3.15 14.15
N VAL A 72 3.48 -3.87 13.39
CA VAL A 72 3.88 -5.13 12.77
C VAL A 72 4.80 -4.82 11.59
N ALA A 73 6.04 -5.26 11.66
CA ALA A 73 7.00 -5.04 10.58
C ALA A 73 6.59 -5.81 9.30
N PRO A 74 6.78 -5.20 8.12
CA PRO A 74 6.59 -5.90 6.85
C PRO A 74 7.67 -6.97 6.69
N MET A 75 7.27 -8.15 6.23
CA MET A 75 8.21 -9.25 6.01
C MET A 75 8.32 -9.55 4.51
N VAL A 76 9.55 -9.79 4.04
CA VAL A 76 9.78 -10.26 2.68
C VAL A 76 9.70 -11.78 2.70
N GLY A 77 8.68 -12.33 2.05
CA GLY A 77 8.55 -13.78 1.87
C GLY A 77 9.79 -14.34 1.16
N ARG A 78 10.54 -15.23 1.82
CA ARG A 78 11.57 -16.00 1.11
C ARG A 78 10.85 -17.02 0.24
N LYS A 79 10.89 -16.86 -1.09
CA LYS A 79 10.56 -17.94 -2.04
C LYS A 79 11.65 -19.03 -2.00
N ARG A 80 11.85 -19.71 -0.86
CA ARG A 80 12.57 -21.00 -0.79
C ARG A 80 12.42 -21.64 0.59
N LEU A 81 11.38 -22.45 0.78
CA LEU A 81 11.52 -23.67 1.54
C LEU A 81 11.07 -24.81 0.62
N ARG A 82 12.05 -25.49 0.02
CA ARG A 82 11.86 -26.48 -1.04
C ARG A 82 11.76 -27.89 -0.45
N PHE A 83 11.03 -28.04 0.67
CA PHE A 83 11.01 -29.29 1.47
C PHE A 83 9.68 -29.57 2.20
N ILE A 84 8.54 -29.07 1.72
CA ILE A 84 7.26 -29.58 2.22
C ILE A 84 6.41 -29.96 1.01
N GLU A 85 6.38 -31.25 0.72
CA GLU A 85 5.60 -31.86 -0.38
C GLU A 85 4.09 -31.66 -0.24
N ASN A 86 3.59 -31.00 0.82
CA ASN A 86 2.20 -30.56 0.97
C ASN A 86 2.06 -29.24 1.77
N GLY A 87 3.09 -28.37 1.76
CA GLY A 87 3.17 -27.25 2.71
C GLY A 87 2.63 -25.93 2.18
N LEU A 88 1.61 -25.41 2.85
CA LEU A 88 1.12 -24.04 2.69
C LEU A 88 2.29 -23.06 2.88
N LEU A 89 2.79 -22.49 1.78
CA LEU A 89 3.89 -21.53 1.81
C LEU A 89 3.38 -20.23 2.43
N MET A 90 3.61 -20.04 3.73
CA MET A 90 3.18 -18.83 4.43
C MET A 90 4.11 -17.68 4.07
N SER A 91 3.65 -16.77 3.21
CA SER A 91 4.16 -15.40 3.26
C SER A 91 3.93 -14.87 4.68
N PHE A 92 4.99 -14.35 5.30
CA PHE A 92 4.85 -13.72 6.60
C PHE A 92 4.25 -12.31 6.42
N SER A 93 3.40 -11.85 7.36
CA SER A 93 2.59 -10.61 7.30
C SER A 93 1.32 -10.60 6.42
N GLU A 94 0.83 -11.76 5.97
CA GLU A 94 -0.50 -11.88 5.35
C GLU A 94 -1.65 -11.53 6.32
N LEU A 95 -2.87 -11.34 5.80
CA LEU A 95 -4.03 -10.88 6.60
C LEU A 95 -4.22 -11.68 7.89
N ALA A 96 -4.17 -13.01 7.83
CA ALA A 96 -4.29 -13.88 9.00
C ALA A 96 -3.23 -13.59 10.08
N PHE A 97 -1.98 -13.34 9.68
CA PHE A 97 -0.90 -12.99 10.61
C PHE A 97 -1.11 -11.59 11.20
N ARG A 98 -1.55 -10.62 10.40
CA ARG A 98 -1.86 -9.28 10.89
C ARG A 98 -3.00 -9.32 11.91
N MET A 99 -4.04 -10.12 11.66
CA MET A 99 -5.14 -10.34 12.61
C MET A 99 -4.68 -11.02 13.89
N PHE A 100 -3.80 -12.01 13.77
CA PHE A 100 -3.16 -12.62 14.92
C PHE A 100 -2.40 -11.55 15.74
N MET A 101 -1.54 -10.74 15.12
CA MET A 101 -0.79 -9.70 15.83
C MET A 101 -1.68 -8.62 16.46
N ARG A 102 -2.81 -8.28 15.83
CA ARG A 102 -3.84 -7.41 16.42
C ARG A 102 -4.34 -7.97 17.76
N LYS A 103 -4.62 -9.27 17.82
CA LYS A 103 -5.05 -9.96 19.06
C LYS A 103 -4.00 -9.86 20.19
N TYR A 104 -2.72 -9.70 19.87
CA TYR A 104 -1.62 -9.51 20.82
C TYR A 104 -1.23 -8.04 21.02
N GLY A 105 -2.09 -7.10 20.62
CA GLY A 105 -1.94 -5.68 20.92
C GLY A 105 -1.10 -4.88 19.92
N ALA A 106 -0.98 -5.33 18.67
CA ALA A 106 -0.44 -4.49 17.61
C ALA A 106 -1.37 -3.30 17.31
N HIS A 107 -0.81 -2.10 17.24
CA HIS A 107 -1.54 -0.85 16.98
C HIS A 107 -1.57 -0.49 15.49
N VAL A 108 -0.54 -0.85 14.72
CA VAL A 108 -0.48 -0.65 13.26
C VAL A 108 0.01 -1.94 12.63
N THR A 109 -0.57 -2.33 11.51
CA THR A 109 -0.14 -3.48 10.72
C THR A 109 0.41 -2.99 9.38
N VAL A 110 1.39 -3.71 8.83
CA VAL A 110 1.95 -3.43 7.51
C VAL A 110 1.80 -4.68 6.65
N THR A 111 1.42 -4.51 5.38
CA THR A 111 1.34 -5.63 4.43
C THR A 111 2.72 -6.23 4.15
N PRO A 112 2.79 -7.42 3.54
CA PRO A 112 4.03 -7.86 2.90
C PRO A 112 4.50 -6.83 1.87
N MET A 113 5.77 -6.91 1.47
CA MET A 113 6.31 -6.06 0.40
C MET A 113 5.66 -6.41 -0.94
N ILE A 114 4.79 -5.53 -1.45
CA ILE A 114 4.05 -5.71 -2.72
C ILE A 114 4.82 -5.10 -3.88
N HIS A 115 4.94 -5.80 -5.00
CA HIS A 115 5.62 -5.27 -6.18
C HIS A 115 4.68 -4.34 -6.98
N ALA A 116 4.91 -3.02 -6.96
CA ALA A 116 4.00 -2.02 -7.55
C ALA A 116 3.69 -2.30 -9.04
N HIS A 117 4.70 -2.64 -9.83
CA HIS A 117 4.51 -2.96 -11.26
C HIS A 117 3.58 -4.16 -11.50
N LEU A 118 3.70 -5.23 -10.70
CA LEU A 118 2.83 -6.39 -10.83
C LEU A 118 1.43 -6.06 -10.30
N PHE A 119 1.35 -5.29 -9.22
CA PHE A 119 0.09 -4.86 -8.64
C PHE A 119 -0.78 -4.00 -9.58
N VAL A 120 -0.14 -3.16 -10.40
CA VAL A 120 -0.83 -2.33 -11.40
C VAL A 120 -1.25 -3.15 -12.62
N ASN A 121 -0.37 -4.04 -13.12
CA ASN A 121 -0.53 -4.67 -14.43
C ASN A 121 -1.16 -6.09 -14.39
N ASP A 122 -1.18 -6.74 -13.24
CA ASP A 122 -1.69 -8.10 -13.09
C ASP A 122 -2.77 -8.15 -12.00
N THR A 123 -4.03 -8.26 -12.43
CA THR A 123 -5.20 -8.31 -11.55
C THR A 123 -5.22 -9.56 -10.67
N THR A 124 -4.65 -10.67 -11.15
CA THR A 124 -4.52 -11.92 -10.38
C THR A 124 -3.47 -11.74 -9.29
N TYR A 125 -2.31 -11.16 -9.62
CA TYR A 125 -1.30 -10.78 -8.63
C TYR A 125 -1.87 -9.82 -7.60
N ARG A 126 -2.56 -8.75 -8.03
CA ARG A 126 -3.20 -7.77 -7.14
C ARG A 126 -4.15 -8.43 -6.15
N ARG A 127 -5.04 -9.30 -6.64
CA ARG A 127 -6.00 -10.02 -5.80
C ARG A 127 -5.30 -10.93 -4.78
N ASN A 128 -4.22 -11.61 -5.18
CA ASN A 128 -3.51 -12.54 -4.31
C ASN A 128 -2.57 -11.83 -3.32
N ALA A 129 -1.98 -10.71 -3.72
CA ALA A 129 -1.00 -9.96 -2.91
C ALA A 129 -1.65 -9.11 -1.82
N LEU A 130 -2.95 -8.82 -1.93
CA LEU A 130 -3.66 -7.98 -0.96
C LEU A 130 -5.03 -8.57 -0.59
N ALA A 131 -5.11 -9.02 0.65
CA ALA A 131 -6.35 -9.35 1.36
C ALA A 131 -6.49 -8.39 2.55
N LEU A 132 -7.70 -7.86 2.75
CA LEU A 132 -7.98 -6.80 3.72
C LEU A 132 -9.22 -7.16 4.55
N CYS A 133 -9.38 -6.51 5.70
CA CYS A 133 -10.65 -6.43 6.41
C CYS A 133 -10.69 -5.17 7.26
N GLU A 134 -11.88 -4.73 7.68
CA GLU A 134 -12.02 -3.51 8.50
C GLU A 134 -11.23 -3.59 9.83
N ALA A 135 -11.14 -4.77 10.43
CA ALA A 135 -10.40 -4.99 11.67
C ALA A 135 -8.87 -4.86 11.51
N ASP A 136 -8.35 -4.78 10.28
CA ASP A 136 -6.91 -4.59 10.01
C ASP A 136 -6.45 -3.14 10.17
N ARG A 137 -7.39 -2.19 10.23
CA ARG A 137 -7.04 -0.76 10.32
C ARG A 137 -6.60 -0.37 11.74
N PRO A 138 -5.61 0.52 11.92
CA PRO A 138 -4.86 1.22 10.87
C PRO A 138 -3.83 0.36 10.13
N LEU A 139 -3.92 0.31 8.81
CA LEU A 139 -3.09 -0.52 7.92
C LEU A 139 -2.20 0.34 7.02
N ILE A 140 -0.93 -0.05 6.88
CA ILE A 140 0.00 0.51 5.91
C ILE A 140 0.27 -0.51 4.80
N VAL A 141 0.10 -0.10 3.55
CA VAL A 141 0.48 -0.94 2.39
C VAL A 141 1.91 -0.60 1.99
N GLN A 142 2.82 -1.57 2.09
CA GLN A 142 4.21 -1.40 1.66
C GLN A 142 4.39 -1.87 0.21
N PHE A 143 4.90 -0.98 -0.65
CA PHE A 143 5.28 -1.31 -2.01
C PHE A 143 6.80 -1.33 -2.20
N CYS A 144 7.28 -2.13 -3.15
CA CYS A 144 8.54 -1.89 -3.83
C CYS A 144 8.28 -1.38 -5.26
N ALA A 145 8.99 -0.32 -5.63
CA ALA A 145 8.86 0.34 -6.93
C ALA A 145 10.18 1.02 -7.31
N ASN A 146 10.36 1.29 -8.60
CA ASN A 146 11.53 1.99 -9.15
C ASN A 146 11.15 3.05 -10.21
N LYS A 147 9.84 3.27 -10.43
CA LYS A 147 9.29 4.26 -11.35
C LYS A 147 8.23 5.09 -10.61
N PRO A 148 8.33 6.42 -10.57
CA PRO A 148 7.38 7.28 -9.88
C PRO A 148 5.93 7.05 -10.35
N ASP A 149 5.69 6.99 -11.66
CA ASP A 149 4.32 6.84 -12.21
C ASP A 149 3.69 5.50 -11.84
N THR A 150 4.47 4.42 -11.87
CA THR A 150 4.01 3.09 -11.46
C THR A 150 3.71 3.05 -9.96
N PHE A 151 4.53 3.70 -9.14
CA PHE A 151 4.30 3.80 -7.71
C PHE A 151 3.03 4.61 -7.40
N LEU A 152 2.86 5.77 -8.06
CA LEU A 152 1.66 6.58 -7.93
C LEU A 152 0.40 5.81 -8.32
N ALA A 153 0.41 5.09 -9.44
CA ALA A 153 -0.70 4.26 -9.86
C ALA A 153 -1.03 3.17 -8.81
N ALA A 154 -0.02 2.52 -8.23
CA ALA A 154 -0.21 1.53 -7.18
C ALA A 154 -0.82 2.14 -5.90
N CYS A 155 -0.35 3.32 -5.48
CA CYS A 155 -0.90 4.06 -4.34
C CYS A 155 -2.38 4.41 -4.55
N ARG A 156 -2.76 4.81 -5.77
CA ARG A 156 -4.14 5.16 -6.11
C ARG A 156 -5.07 3.95 -6.16
N LEU A 157 -4.56 2.76 -6.48
CA LEU A 157 -5.33 1.52 -6.42
C LEU A 157 -5.68 1.09 -4.98
N VAL A 158 -4.92 1.54 -3.98
CA VAL A 158 -5.16 1.24 -2.55
C VAL A 158 -5.77 2.41 -1.78
N GLU A 159 -6.09 3.51 -2.47
CA GLU A 159 -6.77 4.66 -1.87
C GLU A 159 -8.13 4.23 -1.32
N GLY A 160 -8.45 4.64 -0.08
CA GLY A 160 -9.62 4.18 0.67
C GLY A 160 -9.46 2.83 1.37
N TYR A 161 -8.61 1.94 0.85
CA TYR A 161 -8.41 0.59 1.40
C TYR A 161 -7.38 0.50 2.54
N CYS A 162 -6.54 1.53 2.72
CA CYS A 162 -5.54 1.60 3.78
C CYS A 162 -5.44 3.01 4.41
N ASP A 163 -4.64 3.13 5.47
CA ASP A 163 -4.43 4.37 6.25
C ASP A 163 -3.08 5.04 5.94
N GLY A 164 -2.19 4.31 5.25
CA GLY A 164 -0.91 4.81 4.77
C GLY A 164 -0.32 3.91 3.69
N VAL A 165 0.61 4.49 2.93
CA VAL A 165 1.45 3.77 1.97
C VAL A 165 2.91 3.97 2.36
N ASP A 166 3.69 2.91 2.22
CA ASP A 166 5.13 2.90 2.48
C ASP A 166 5.89 2.45 1.24
N LEU A 167 7.05 3.06 0.99
CA LEU A 167 7.97 2.67 -0.07
C LEU A 167 9.15 1.94 0.56
N ASN A 168 9.33 0.67 0.21
CA ASN A 168 10.46 -0.12 0.70
C ASN A 168 11.77 0.42 0.11
N LEU A 169 12.59 1.00 0.98
CA LEU A 169 13.94 1.50 0.68
C LEU A 169 15.06 0.65 1.35
N GLY A 170 14.69 -0.49 1.95
CA GLY A 170 15.58 -1.25 2.83
C GLY A 170 15.94 -2.65 2.35
N CYS A 171 15.17 -3.26 1.44
CA CYS A 171 15.38 -4.65 1.06
C CYS A 171 16.75 -4.86 0.39
N PRO A 172 17.66 -5.66 0.97
CA PRO A 172 19.01 -5.87 0.41
C PRO A 172 19.08 -7.08 -0.53
N GLN A 173 17.98 -7.80 -0.72
CA GLN A 173 17.95 -9.06 -1.47
C GLN A 173 18.32 -8.86 -2.95
N MET A 174 18.89 -9.90 -3.57
CA MET A 174 19.29 -9.86 -4.98
C MET A 174 18.14 -9.58 -5.95
N VAL A 175 16.91 -9.92 -5.59
CA VAL A 175 15.73 -9.59 -6.39
C VAL A 175 15.52 -8.06 -6.42
N ALA A 176 15.72 -7.37 -5.29
CA ALA A 176 15.66 -5.92 -5.20
C ALA A 176 16.79 -5.25 -5.99
N LYS A 177 18.00 -5.82 -5.96
CA LYS A 177 19.12 -5.36 -6.81
C LYS A 177 18.80 -5.47 -8.30
N LYS A 178 18.27 -6.61 -8.74
CA LYS A 178 17.87 -6.82 -10.14
C LYS A 178 16.73 -5.88 -10.55
N GLY A 179 15.77 -5.66 -9.65
CA GLY A 179 14.63 -4.78 -9.88
C GLY A 179 14.89 -3.29 -9.64
N ARG A 180 16.07 -2.90 -9.14
CA ARG A 180 16.45 -1.51 -8.80
C ARG A 180 15.47 -0.83 -7.84
N TYR A 181 15.08 -1.54 -6.79
CA TYR A 181 14.23 -1.03 -5.70
C TYR A 181 14.82 -1.46 -4.35
N GLY A 182 14.18 -1.10 -3.24
CA GLY A 182 14.71 -1.41 -1.90
C GLY A 182 15.99 -0.61 -1.65
N ALA A 183 17.02 -1.26 -1.11
CA ALA A 183 18.33 -0.64 -0.86
C ALA A 183 19.08 -0.22 -2.14
N TYR A 184 18.54 -0.53 -3.32
CA TYR A 184 19.14 -0.23 -4.63
C TYR A 184 18.28 0.73 -5.46
N LEU A 185 17.36 1.46 -4.82
CA LEU A 185 16.63 2.54 -5.49
C LEU A 185 17.62 3.67 -5.80
N GLN A 186 17.71 4.06 -7.08
CA GLN A 186 18.61 5.10 -7.60
C GLN A 186 17.81 6.14 -8.38
#